data_AF-A0A953M1X7-F1
#
_entry.id   AF-A0A953M1X7-F1
#
_cell.length_a   1.000
_cell.length_b   1.000
_cell.length_c   1.000
_cell.angle_alpha   90.00
_cell.angle_beta   90.00
_cell.angle_gamma   90.00
#
_symmetry.space_group_name_H-M   'P 1'
#
loop_
_entity.id
_entity.type
_entity.pdbx_description
1 polymer ?
#
loop_
_entity_poly.entity_id
_entity_poly.type
_entity_poly.pdbx_seq_one_letter_code
_entity_poly.pdbx_strand_id
1 'polypeptide(L)'
;MRKSDILFLSLAVQMVLLFFLFAHAAHRKMADIPRIREKGEIVRRLGLTDLCLFTEARYTRHITQADLNTPFQDHPLSLEHFPSGSLLLPPAGLRDFRAPVPAERRKG
;
A
#
# COMPACT_ATOMS: atom_id res chain seq x y z
N MET A 1 42.46 9.87 -2.92
CA MET A 1 41.06 10.25 -2.66
C MET A 1 40.85 10.24 -1.16
N ARG A 2 40.25 11.31 -0.61
CA ARG A 2 39.88 11.33 0.82
C ARG A 2 38.69 10.38 1.02
N LYS A 3 38.51 9.88 2.26
CA LYS A 3 37.37 9.00 2.61
C LYS A 3 36.02 9.66 2.31
N SER A 4 35.96 10.99 2.41
CA SER A 4 34.81 11.81 2.02
C SER A 4 34.43 11.64 0.54
N ASP A 5 35.42 11.66 -0.35
CA ASP A 5 35.19 11.61 -1.80
C ASP A 5 34.60 10.26 -2.21
N ILE A 6 35.05 9.18 -1.54
CA ILE A 6 34.54 7.82 -1.74
C ILE A 6 33.08 7.71 -1.27
N LEU A 7 32.74 8.32 -0.13
CA LEU A 7 31.36 8.37 0.37
C LEU A 7 30.47 9.15 -0.58
N PHE A 8 30.87 10.34 -1.02
CA PHE A 8 30.06 11.15 -1.93
C PHE A 8 29.86 10.44 -3.27
N LEU A 9 30.88 9.77 -3.80
CA LEU A 9 30.75 8.96 -5.00
C LEU A 9 29.79 7.79 -4.80
N SER A 10 29.89 7.06 -3.68
CA SER A 10 29.01 5.93 -3.40
C SER A 10 27.55 6.37 -3.22
N LEU A 11 27.32 7.51 -2.56
CA LEU A 11 25.99 8.10 -2.42
C LEU A 11 25.43 8.55 -3.77
N ALA A 12 26.24 9.21 -4.60
CA ALA A 12 25.82 9.62 -5.94
C ALA A 12 25.42 8.41 -6.80
N VAL A 13 26.20 7.32 -6.76
CA VAL A 13 25.86 6.07 -7.46
C VAL A 13 24.55 5.49 -6.93
N GLN A 14 24.33 5.46 -5.62
CA GLN A 14 23.07 4.98 -5.03
C GLN A 14 21.87 5.83 -5.48
N MET A 15 22.02 7.16 -5.53
CA MET A 15 20.96 8.06 -6.00
C MET A 15 20.61 7.82 -7.47
N VAL A 16 21.62 7.57 -8.31
CA VAL A 16 21.41 7.23 -9.73
C VAL A 16 20.71 5.88 -9.87
N LEU A 17 21.13 4.86 -9.12
CA LEU A 17 20.46 3.55 -9.12
C LEU A 17 19.01 3.65 -8.65
N LEU A 18 18.76 4.42 -7.60
CA LEU A 18 17.41 4.66 -7.07
C LEU A 18 16.52 5.35 -8.12
N PHE A 19 17.07 6.34 -8.84
CA PHE A 19 16.35 6.99 -9.93
C PHE A 19 15.96 5.99 -11.04
N PHE A 20 16.91 5.15 -11.47
CA PHE A 20 16.61 4.12 -12.47
C PHE A 20 15.57 3.10 -11.99
N LEU A 21 15.59 2.74 -10.70
CA LEU A 21 14.58 1.86 -10.11
C LEU A 21 13.18 2.48 -10.21
N PHE A 22 13.03 3.77 -9.89
CA PHE A 22 11.75 4.47 -10.02
C PHE A 22 11.29 4.60 -11.48
N ALA A 23 12.20 4.93 -12.40
CA ALA A 23 11.89 4.98 -13.83
C ALA A 23 11.42 3.61 -14.35
N HIS A 24 12.10 2.54 -13.95
CA HIS A 24 11.70 1.17 -14.29
C HIS A 24 10.34 0.82 -13.70
N ALA A 25 10.10 1.11 -12.42
CA ALA A 25 8.81 0.87 -11.77
C ALA A 25 7.66 1.62 -12.45
N ALA A 26 7.88 2.89 -12.85
CA ALA A 26 6.90 3.68 -13.59
C ALA A 26 6.59 3.07 -14.96
N HIS A 27 7.62 2.63 -15.69
CA HIS A 27 7.45 1.98 -16.98
C HIS A 27 6.69 0.64 -16.86
N ARG A 28 7.05 -0.19 -15.87
CA ARG A 28 6.38 -1.47 -15.59
C ARG A 28 4.92 -1.27 -15.21
N LYS A 29 4.63 -0.29 -14.35
CA LYS A 29 3.26 0.06 -13.98
C LYS A 29 2.39 0.33 -15.21
N MET A 30 2.89 1.09 -16.18
CA MET A 30 2.13 1.37 -17.41
C MET A 30 1.90 0.10 -18.25
N ALA A 31 2.91 -0.77 -18.34
CA ALA A 31 2.80 -2.05 -19.04
C ALA A 31 1.82 -3.03 -18.37
N ASP A 32 1.68 -2.97 -17.04
CA ASP A 32 0.84 -3.89 -16.26
C ASP A 32 -0.64 -3.45 -16.17
N ILE A 33 -0.96 -2.17 -16.42
CA ILE A 33 -2.34 -1.64 -16.35
C ILE A 33 -3.34 -2.45 -17.20
N PRO A 34 -3.06 -2.79 -18.48
CA PRO A 34 -3.98 -3.57 -19.30
C PRO A 34 -4.32 -4.92 -18.67
N ARG A 35 -3.31 -5.62 -18.13
CA ARG A 35 -3.47 -6.91 -17.47
C ARG A 35 -4.31 -6.81 -16.20
N ILE A 36 -4.13 -5.74 -15.41
CA ILE A 36 -4.94 -5.49 -14.21
C ILE A 36 -6.40 -5.23 -14.61
N ARG A 37 -6.64 -4.45 -15.66
CA ARG A 37 -8.00 -4.18 -16.17
C ARG A 37 -8.68 -5.45 -16.66
N GLU A 38 -7.98 -6.27 -17.43
CA GLU A 38 -8.49 -7.56 -17.90
C GLU A 38 -8.93 -8.46 -16.74
N LYS A 39 -8.09 -8.58 -15.70
CA LYS A 39 -8.45 -9.32 -14.48
C LYS A 39 -9.67 -8.72 -13.78
N GLY A 40 -9.76 -7.39 -13.72
CA GLY A 40 -10.92 -6.69 -13.16
C GLY A 40 -12.23 -7.02 -13.90
N GLU A 41 -12.18 -7.09 -15.23
CA GLU A 41 -13.33 -7.51 -16.04
C GLU A 41 -13.73 -8.97 -15.78
N ILE A 42 -12.76 -9.87 -15.60
CA ILE A 42 -13.04 -11.27 -15.24
C ILE A 42 -13.74 -11.34 -13.87
N VAL A 43 -13.22 -10.64 -12.86
CA VAL A 43 -13.82 -10.54 -11.53
C VAL A 43 -15.26 -10.05 -11.63
N ARG A 44 -15.51 -9.00 -12.42
CA ARG A 44 -16.85 -8.45 -12.65
C ARG A 44 -17.79 -9.46 -13.33
N ARG A 45 -17.33 -10.14 -14.39
CA ARG A 45 -18.13 -11.12 -15.15
C ARG A 45 -18.50 -12.34 -14.32
N LEU A 46 -17.59 -12.77 -13.44
CA LEU A 46 -17.82 -13.90 -12.55
C LEU A 46 -18.60 -13.55 -11.27
N GLY A 47 -18.91 -12.26 -11.06
CA GLY A 47 -19.59 -11.81 -9.84
C GLY A 47 -18.74 -11.96 -8.57
N LEU A 48 -17.41 -11.97 -8.71
CA LEU A 48 -16.49 -12.02 -7.58
C LEU A 48 -16.44 -10.66 -6.88
N THR A 49 -16.27 -10.68 -5.56
CA THR A 49 -16.39 -9.47 -4.75
C THR A 49 -15.29 -8.45 -5.05
N ASP A 50 -14.04 -8.90 -5.23
CA ASP A 50 -12.92 -8.06 -5.62
C ASP A 50 -11.74 -8.86 -6.19
N LEU A 51 -10.78 -8.13 -6.75
CA LEU A 51 -9.53 -8.68 -7.25
C LEU A 51 -8.57 -8.94 -6.10
N CYS A 52 -8.14 -10.19 -5.95
CA CYS A 52 -7.13 -10.58 -4.97
C CYS A 52 -5.75 -10.01 -5.34
N LEU A 53 -5.37 -8.88 -4.70
CA LEU A 53 -4.10 -8.19 -4.96
C LEU A 53 -2.92 -8.80 -4.20
N PHE A 54 -3.19 -9.39 -3.04
CA PHE A 54 -2.20 -10.00 -2.16
C PHE A 54 -2.63 -11.41 -1.80
N THR A 55 -1.68 -12.34 -1.68
CA THR A 55 -1.98 -13.75 -1.32
C THR A 55 -1.60 -14.11 0.10
N GLU A 56 -0.91 -13.21 0.81
CA GLU A 56 -0.33 -13.45 2.13
C GLU A 56 -1.31 -13.16 3.27
N ALA A 57 -1.53 -11.89 3.67
CA ALA A 57 -2.48 -11.57 4.73
C ALA A 57 -3.94 -11.77 4.27
N ARG A 58 -4.75 -12.46 5.08
CA ARG A 58 -6.16 -12.75 4.76
C ARG A 58 -6.97 -11.47 4.54
N TYR A 59 -6.75 -10.47 5.39
CA TYR A 59 -7.46 -9.19 5.37
C TYR A 59 -6.95 -8.24 4.27
N THR A 60 -5.92 -8.62 3.50
CA THR A 60 -5.43 -7.83 2.35
C THR A 60 -5.83 -8.45 1.01
N ARG A 61 -6.33 -9.71 0.99
CA ARG A 61 -6.77 -10.39 -0.24
C ARG A 61 -8.05 -9.79 -0.80
N HIS A 62 -9.05 -9.62 0.05
CA HIS A 62 -10.38 -9.14 -0.31
C HIS A 62 -10.71 -7.92 0.54
N ILE A 63 -10.15 -6.76 0.19
CA ILE A 63 -10.18 -5.53 0.99
C ILE A 63 -11.62 -5.13 1.31
N THR A 64 -12.53 -5.34 0.37
CA THR A 64 -13.96 -5.02 0.55
C THR A 64 -14.68 -5.92 1.56
N GLN A 65 -14.13 -7.09 1.85
CA GLN A 65 -14.67 -8.09 2.79
C GLN A 65 -13.77 -8.27 4.03
N ALA A 66 -12.71 -7.49 4.14
CA ALA A 66 -11.76 -7.61 5.24
C ALA A 66 -12.37 -7.08 6.55
N ASP A 67 -12.28 -7.88 7.61
CA ASP A 67 -12.65 -7.44 8.96
C ASP A 67 -11.60 -6.44 9.48
N LEU A 68 -12.07 -5.28 9.94
CA LEU A 68 -11.27 -4.17 10.46
C LEU A 68 -10.45 -4.53 11.70
N ASN A 69 -10.87 -5.54 12.46
CA ASN A 69 -10.21 -5.97 13.68
C ASN A 69 -9.14 -7.05 13.43
N THR A 70 -9.10 -7.64 12.22
CA THR A 70 -8.15 -8.72 11.89
C THR A 70 -6.69 -8.35 12.20
N PRO A 71 -6.19 -7.13 11.88
CA PRO A 71 -4.82 -6.75 12.20
C PRO A 71 -4.47 -6.72 13.70
N PHE A 72 -5.47 -6.85 14.58
CA PHE A 72 -5.33 -6.78 16.04
C PHE A 72 -5.71 -8.08 16.75
N GLN A 73 -5.91 -9.18 16.01
CA GLN A 73 -6.28 -10.47 16.60
C GLN A 73 -5.08 -11.22 17.22
N ASP A 74 -3.86 -10.79 16.92
CA ASP A 74 -2.64 -11.28 17.56
C ASP A 74 -2.36 -10.54 18.89
N HIS A 75 -1.25 -10.89 19.55
CA HIS A 75 -0.85 -10.28 20.81
C HIS A 75 -0.64 -8.76 20.65
N PRO A 76 -0.99 -7.89 21.63
CA PRO A 76 -0.82 -6.42 21.54
C PRO A 76 0.60 -5.90 21.30
N LEU A 77 1.61 -6.77 21.18
CA LEU A 77 3.01 -6.45 20.90
C LEU A 77 3.60 -7.33 19.78
N SER A 78 2.80 -8.19 19.14
CA SER A 78 3.28 -8.98 18.01
C SER A 78 3.41 -8.09 16.79
N LEU A 79 4.53 -8.24 16.09
CA LEU A 79 4.74 -7.61 14.80
C LEU A 79 3.96 -8.38 13.74
N GLU A 80 3.26 -7.65 12.88
CA GLU A 80 2.60 -8.21 11.70
C GLU A 80 3.64 -8.90 10.81
N HIS A 81 3.37 -10.15 10.42
CA HIS A 81 4.29 -10.96 9.62
C HIS A 81 4.14 -10.72 8.13
N PHE A 82 3.02 -10.14 7.70
CA PHE A 82 2.71 -9.96 6.28
C PHE A 82 2.95 -8.51 5.83
N PRO A 83 3.93 -8.26 4.92
CA PRO A 83 4.26 -6.90 4.48
C PRO A 83 3.10 -6.16 3.80
N SER A 84 2.16 -6.86 3.17
CA SER A 84 0.96 -6.29 2.55
C SER A 84 0.06 -5.54 3.52
N GLY A 85 0.09 -5.89 4.82
CA GLY A 85 -0.63 -5.13 5.85
C GLY A 85 -0.19 -3.67 5.91
N SER A 86 1.08 -3.37 5.63
CA SER A 86 1.63 -2.00 5.61
C SER A 86 1.35 -1.24 4.30
N LEU A 87 0.94 -1.95 3.24
CA LEU A 87 0.67 -1.34 1.93
C LEU A 87 -0.76 -0.84 1.79
N LEU A 88 -1.66 -1.26 2.69
CA LEU A 88 -3.05 -0.81 2.70
C LEU A 88 -3.22 0.40 3.61
N LEU A 89 -4.06 1.31 3.14
CA LEU A 89 -4.46 2.48 3.90
C LEU A 89 -5.68 2.14 4.75
N PRO A 90 -5.83 2.77 5.93
CA PRO A 90 -7.07 2.69 6.69
C PRO A 90 -8.28 3.09 5.84
N PRO A 91 -9.46 2.47 6.06
CA PRO A 91 -10.69 2.82 5.36
C PRO A 91 -10.95 4.33 5.37
N ALA A 92 -11.50 4.86 4.29
CA ALA A 92 -11.76 6.30 4.14
C ALA A 92 -12.55 6.89 5.33
N GLY A 93 -13.56 6.18 5.84
CA GLY A 93 -14.36 6.64 6.98
C GLY A 93 -13.59 6.81 8.30
N LEU A 94 -12.45 6.14 8.47
CA LEU A 94 -11.55 6.32 9.62
C LEU A 94 -10.55 7.47 9.40
N ARG A 95 -10.30 7.87 8.15
CA ARG A 95 -9.41 9.00 7.83
C ARG A 95 -10.06 10.34 8.20
N ASP A 96 -11.37 10.43 8.07
CA ASP A 96 -12.16 11.64 8.39
C ASP A 96 -12.27 11.91 9.89
N PHE A 97 -12.05 10.91 10.76
CA PHE A 97 -12.06 11.07 12.22
C PHE A 97 -10.98 12.03 12.74
N ARG A 98 -9.95 12.30 11.92
CA ARG A 98 -8.87 13.25 12.23
C ARG A 98 -9.12 14.66 11.68
N ALA A 99 -10.18 14.89 10.91
CA ALA A 99 -10.58 16.24 10.54
C ALA A 99 -11.04 16.98 11.81
N PRO A 100 -10.57 18.21 12.08
CA PRO A 100 -11.06 18.98 13.22
C PRO A 100 -12.58 19.08 13.12
N VAL A 101 -13.27 18.63 14.17
CA VAL A 101 -14.73 18.75 14.28
C VAL A 101 -15.10 20.21 14.02
N PRO A 102 -15.93 20.52 13.00
CA PRO A 102 -16.38 21.89 12.78
C PRO A 102 -17.02 22.43 14.05
N ALA A 103 -16.62 23.64 14.46
CA ALA A 103 -16.99 24.23 15.74
C ALA A 103 -18.51 24.34 15.98
N GLU A 104 -19.32 24.21 14.94
CA GLU A 104 -20.79 24.21 15.00
C GLU A 104 -21.38 22.97 15.69
N ARG A 105 -20.67 21.83 15.76
CA ARG A 105 -21.20 20.59 16.34
C ARG A 105 -21.04 20.45 17.86
N ARG A 106 -20.52 21.47 18.54
CA ARG A 106 -20.32 21.49 20.02
C ARG A 106 -21.52 22.03 20.82
N LYS A 107 -22.61 22.44 20.17
CA LYS A 107 -23.80 23.01 20.82
C LYS A 107 -25.08 22.21 20.56
N GLY A 108 -25.05 20.89 20.79
CA GLY A 108 -26.22 20.03 20.79
C GLY A 108 -26.18 19.11 22.00
#